data_AF-A0A7Y2P2T2-F1
#
_entry.id   AF-A0A7Y2P2T2-F1
#
_cell.length_a   1.000
_cell.length_b   1.000
_cell.length_c   1.000
_cell.angle_alpha   90.00
_cell.angle_beta   90.00
_cell.angle_gamma   90.00
#
_symmetry.space_group_name_H-M   'P 1'
#
loop_
_entity.id
_entity.type
_entity.pdbx_description
1 polymer ?
#
loop_
_entity_poly.entity_id
_entity_poly.type
_entity_poly.pdbx_seq_one_letter_code
_entity_poly.pdbx_strand_id
1 'polypeptide(L)'
;LSTAAVEMGQGVNEKLRQVAAKTFSVNIDRVKTETTNTTRIANTSPTAASSAADLNGKATEQACRNILNHLKGVAVSILNASSSQQIELKDEIVYLDGEQTDLKWEELIRTANLNRISLSSHAFYATPGIYFDKSKEKGKPFAYHVYGTAIIEATLDCLRGIYKIDSVKVVHDFGKSFNPIIDRGQAEGAIVQGLGWMTIEDVMHDEKGKLLTDSLSTYKVPDIYFTPEIEVEFLENSENPMGIFKSKAIGEPPFMYGIGGYFAILNAMKAYRPGYEFNIPAPITPERVLLSLYPKN
;
A
#
# COMPACT_ATOMS: atom_id res chain seq x y z
N LEU A 1 -8.10 -3.05 18.84
CA LEU A 1 -7.48 -3.90 17.79
C LEU A 1 -5.99 -4.00 18.04
N SER A 2 -5.43 -5.21 18.14
CA SER A 2 -3.99 -5.46 18.19
C SER A 2 -3.59 -6.22 16.94
N THR A 3 -2.52 -5.82 16.27
CA THR A 3 -2.08 -6.38 14.99
C THR A 3 -0.57 -6.57 14.96
N ALA A 4 -0.10 -7.40 14.03
CA ALA A 4 1.31 -7.58 13.72
C ALA A 4 1.86 -6.51 12.78
N ALA A 5 0.98 -5.79 12.07
CA ALA A 5 1.40 -4.72 11.17
C ALA A 5 2.14 -3.62 11.94
N VAL A 6 3.23 -3.12 11.35
CA VAL A 6 3.98 -1.97 11.86
C VAL A 6 3.63 -0.76 11.01
N GLU A 7 3.12 0.27 11.67
CA GLU A 7 2.85 1.56 11.04
C GLU A 7 4.16 2.36 10.89
N MET A 8 4.40 2.83 9.68
CA MET A 8 5.57 3.62 9.29
C MET A 8 5.20 4.80 8.36
N GLY A 9 3.91 5.15 8.28
CA GLY A 9 3.38 6.25 7.47
C GLY A 9 2.53 5.79 6.30
N GLN A 10 2.46 4.48 6.04
CA GLN A 10 1.66 3.89 4.96
C GLN A 10 0.16 3.81 5.28
N GLY A 11 -0.24 4.12 6.52
CA GLY A 11 -1.64 4.16 6.93
C GLY A 11 -2.25 2.76 7.14
N VAL A 12 -1.43 1.77 7.49
CA VAL A 12 -1.90 0.40 7.73
C VAL A 12 -2.85 0.34 8.93
N ASN A 13 -2.59 1.11 9.99
CA ASN A 13 -3.47 1.12 11.16
C ASN A 13 -4.87 1.60 10.81
N GLU A 14 -4.98 2.67 10.02
CA GLU A 14 -6.26 3.23 9.60
C GLU A 14 -7.04 2.26 8.71
N LYS A 15 -6.35 1.60 7.76
CA LYS A 15 -6.94 0.52 6.96
C LYS A 15 -7.44 -0.61 7.86
N LEU A 16 -6.68 -1.06 8.85
CA LEU A 16 -7.15 -2.13 9.73
C LEU A 16 -8.33 -1.70 10.62
N ARG A 17 -8.39 -0.44 11.05
CA ARG A 17 -9.57 0.12 11.75
C ARG A 17 -10.81 0.08 10.87
N GLN A 18 -10.69 0.55 9.63
CA GLN A 18 -11.77 0.50 8.64
C GLN A 18 -12.22 -0.95 8.37
N VAL A 19 -11.31 -1.93 8.34
CA VAL A 19 -11.67 -3.35 8.21
C VAL A 19 -12.54 -3.81 9.38
N ALA A 20 -12.12 -3.54 10.61
CA ALA A 20 -12.88 -3.92 11.79
C ALA A 20 -14.23 -3.20 11.86
N ALA A 21 -14.25 -1.89 11.62
CA ALA A 21 -15.45 -1.06 11.64
C ALA A 21 -16.49 -1.55 10.62
N LYS A 22 -16.07 -1.82 9.38
CA LYS A 22 -16.93 -2.37 8.33
C LYS A 22 -17.42 -3.77 8.64
N THR A 23 -16.57 -4.62 9.23
CA THR A 23 -16.96 -6.00 9.59
C THR A 23 -18.00 -6.03 10.70
N PHE A 24 -17.89 -5.15 11.69
CA PHE A 24 -18.88 -5.02 12.76
C PHE A 24 -20.08 -4.13 12.41
N SER A 25 -19.99 -3.37 11.31
CA SER A 25 -20.92 -2.31 10.93
C SER A 25 -21.11 -1.29 12.07
N VAL A 26 -19.99 -0.72 12.51
CA VAL A 26 -19.94 0.31 13.55
C VAL A 26 -19.16 1.53 13.06
N ASN A 27 -19.32 2.66 13.74
CA ASN A 27 -18.50 3.84 13.49
C ASN A 27 -17.02 3.53 13.77
N ILE A 28 -16.14 3.99 12.89
CA ILE A 28 -14.68 3.80 13.00
C ILE A 28 -14.07 4.38 14.29
N ASP A 29 -14.69 5.40 14.87
CA ASP A 29 -14.25 6.03 16.12
C ASP A 29 -14.35 5.07 17.32
N ARG A 30 -15.15 4.00 17.20
CA ARG A 30 -15.20 2.93 18.21
C ARG A 30 -14.02 1.97 18.12
N VAL A 31 -13.31 1.95 17.00
CA VAL A 31 -12.18 1.03 16.78
C VAL A 31 -10.90 1.74 17.12
N LYS A 32 -10.31 1.42 18.28
CA LYS A 32 -8.96 1.85 18.63
C LYS A 32 -7.92 0.82 18.21
N THR A 33 -6.81 1.26 17.63
CA THR A 33 -5.61 0.45 17.43
C THR A 33 -4.66 0.58 18.61
N GLU A 34 -4.06 -0.55 18.97
CA GLU A 34 -3.00 -0.64 19.98
C GLU A 34 -1.64 -0.77 19.30
N THR A 35 -0.57 -0.40 20.01
CA THR A 35 0.79 -0.56 19.51
C THR A 35 1.12 -2.03 19.27
N THR A 36 1.86 -2.31 18.19
CA THR A 36 2.36 -3.64 17.86
C THR A 36 3.15 -4.21 19.04
N ASN A 37 2.80 -5.42 19.49
CA ASN A 37 3.41 -6.04 20.66
C ASN A 37 3.51 -7.56 20.48
N THR A 38 4.73 -8.09 20.58
CA THR A 38 5.03 -9.52 20.40
C THR A 38 4.43 -10.43 21.47
N THR A 39 4.06 -9.90 22.64
CA THR A 39 3.32 -10.65 23.67
C THR A 39 1.84 -10.83 23.31
N ARG A 40 1.29 -9.95 22.46
CA ARG A 40 -0.11 -10.01 21.99
C ARG A 40 -0.23 -10.80 20.70
N ILE A 41 0.70 -10.60 19.77
CA ILE A 41 0.74 -11.28 18.47
C ILE A 41 2.16 -11.80 18.23
N ALA A 42 2.35 -13.11 18.34
CA ALA A 42 3.65 -13.76 18.23
C ALA A 42 3.99 -14.19 16.79
N ASN A 43 5.28 -14.45 16.53
CA ASN A 43 5.79 -15.08 15.29
C ASN A 43 5.41 -14.33 14.01
N THR A 44 5.44 -13.01 14.06
CA THR A 44 5.00 -12.14 12.97
C THR A 44 6.09 -11.97 11.91
N SER A 45 5.70 -11.96 10.63
CA SER A 45 6.56 -11.52 9.54
C SER A 45 6.79 -10.00 9.56
N PRO A 46 7.88 -9.49 8.96
CA PRO A 46 8.09 -8.06 8.81
C PRO A 46 6.98 -7.40 7.97
N THR A 47 6.72 -6.13 8.23
CA THR A 47 5.89 -5.30 7.34
C THR A 47 6.71 -4.94 6.09
N ALA A 48 6.58 -5.77 5.06
CA ALA A 48 7.31 -5.67 3.79
C ALA A 48 6.52 -6.35 2.65
N ALA A 49 7.08 -6.35 1.43
CA ALA A 49 6.51 -6.98 0.23
C ALA A 49 5.08 -6.48 -0.08
N SER A 50 4.78 -5.24 0.34
CA SER A 50 3.47 -4.60 0.26
C SER A 50 2.30 -5.44 0.80
N SER A 51 2.58 -6.39 1.70
CA SER A 51 1.63 -7.44 2.12
C SER A 51 0.89 -7.14 3.42
N ALA A 52 1.34 -6.14 4.19
CA ALA A 52 0.90 -5.94 5.56
C ALA A 52 -0.60 -5.65 5.68
N ALA A 53 -1.15 -4.77 4.84
CA ALA A 53 -2.59 -4.45 4.86
C ALA A 53 -3.45 -5.66 4.45
N ASP A 54 -3.02 -6.45 3.48
CA ASP A 54 -3.74 -7.63 3.02
C ASP A 54 -3.75 -8.74 4.08
N LEU A 55 -2.57 -9.14 4.57
CA LEU A 55 -2.43 -10.24 5.54
C LEU A 55 -3.09 -9.89 6.87
N ASN A 56 -2.78 -8.72 7.42
CA ASN A 56 -3.35 -8.28 8.68
C ASN A 56 -4.82 -7.88 8.53
N GLY A 57 -5.24 -7.42 7.35
CA GLY A 57 -6.63 -7.13 7.04
C GLY A 57 -7.49 -8.38 7.06
N LYS A 58 -7.04 -9.46 6.40
CA LYS A 58 -7.73 -10.77 6.44
C LYS A 58 -7.77 -11.37 7.84
N ALA A 59 -6.67 -11.31 8.59
CA ALA A 59 -6.64 -11.75 9.98
C ALA A 59 -7.61 -10.93 10.86
N THR A 60 -7.64 -9.60 10.68
CA THR A 60 -8.57 -8.70 11.38
C THR A 60 -10.02 -9.03 11.05
N GLU A 61 -10.35 -9.17 9.76
CA GLU A 61 -11.69 -9.56 9.30
C GLU A 61 -12.12 -10.88 9.95
N GLN A 62 -11.23 -11.89 9.99
CA GLN A 62 -11.54 -13.19 10.59
C GLN A 62 -11.78 -13.09 12.11
N ALA A 63 -10.94 -12.36 12.85
CA ALA A 63 -11.15 -12.15 14.28
C ALA A 63 -12.48 -11.41 14.55
N CYS A 64 -12.79 -10.38 13.76
CA CYS A 64 -14.05 -9.65 13.85
C CYS A 64 -15.25 -10.54 13.53
N ARG A 65 -15.18 -11.37 12.49
CA ARG A 65 -16.26 -12.32 12.14
C ARG A 65 -16.50 -13.36 13.23
N ASN A 66 -15.46 -13.85 13.90
CA ASN A 66 -15.62 -14.77 15.02
C ASN A 66 -16.41 -14.13 16.17
N ILE A 67 -16.07 -12.88 16.54
CA ILE A 67 -16.81 -12.12 17.56
C ILE A 67 -18.24 -11.86 17.08
N LEU A 68 -18.42 -11.44 15.83
CA LEU A 68 -19.73 -11.18 15.24
C LEU A 68 -20.63 -12.43 15.27
N ASN A 69 -20.08 -13.62 15.02
CA ASN A 69 -20.84 -14.87 15.10
C ASN A 69 -21.37 -15.13 16.51
N HIS A 70 -20.57 -14.84 17.54
CA HIS A 70 -21.05 -14.92 18.93
C HIS A 70 -22.17 -13.91 19.19
N LEU A 71 -22.00 -12.66 18.73
CA LEU A 71 -23.03 -11.61 18.88
C LEU A 71 -24.32 -11.96 18.15
N LYS A 72 -24.24 -12.51 16.94
CA LYS A 72 -25.41 -13.01 16.21
C LYS A 72 -26.14 -14.11 16.99
N GLY A 73 -25.41 -15.01 17.65
CA GLY A 73 -26.01 -16.01 18.54
C GLY A 73 -26.79 -15.39 19.70
N VAL A 74 -26.27 -14.30 20.30
CA VAL A 74 -26.98 -13.56 21.35
C VAL A 74 -28.23 -12.87 20.79
N ALA A 75 -28.13 -12.23 19.63
CA ALA A 75 -29.26 -11.58 18.97
C ALA A 75 -30.38 -12.57 18.60
N VAL A 76 -30.02 -13.79 18.16
CA VAL A 76 -30.99 -14.87 17.92
C VAL A 76 -31.82 -15.16 19.17
N SER A 77 -31.17 -15.25 20.35
CA SER A 77 -31.87 -15.48 21.61
C SER A 77 -32.75 -14.31 22.05
N ILE A 78 -32.31 -13.07 21.84
CA ILE A 78 -33.09 -11.86 22.21
C ILE A 78 -34.35 -11.72 21.32
N LEU A 79 -34.18 -11.94 20.02
CA LEU A 79 -35.21 -11.68 19.01
C LEU A 79 -36.06 -12.92 18.69
N ASN A 80 -35.80 -14.05 19.34
CA ASN A 80 -36.41 -15.35 19.03
C ASN A 80 -36.30 -15.74 17.54
N ALA A 81 -35.17 -15.43 16.92
CA ALA A 81 -34.91 -15.78 15.53
C ALA A 81 -34.66 -17.30 15.38
N SER A 82 -34.86 -17.84 14.18
CA SER A 82 -34.62 -19.26 13.91
C SER A 82 -33.14 -19.57 13.61
N SER A 83 -32.40 -18.59 13.10
CA SER A 83 -30.99 -18.77 12.70
C SER A 83 -30.20 -17.47 12.77
N SER A 84 -28.89 -17.58 13.04
CA SER A 84 -27.96 -16.45 12.97
C SER A 84 -27.78 -15.89 11.55
N GLN A 85 -28.18 -16.64 10.53
CA GLN A 85 -28.20 -16.17 9.14
C GLN A 85 -29.22 -15.06 8.90
N GLN A 86 -30.29 -15.00 9.71
CA GLN A 86 -31.32 -13.97 9.64
C GLN A 86 -30.88 -12.66 10.31
N ILE A 87 -29.81 -12.71 11.09
CA ILE A 87 -29.30 -11.57 11.85
C ILE A 87 -28.25 -10.82 11.02
N GLU A 88 -28.48 -9.54 10.82
CA GLU A 88 -27.51 -8.61 10.24
C GLU A 88 -27.24 -7.46 11.21
N LEU A 89 -26.05 -6.87 11.15
CA LEU A 89 -25.76 -5.61 11.81
C LEU A 89 -25.55 -4.57 10.72
N LYS A 90 -26.28 -3.46 10.81
CA LYS A 90 -26.12 -2.29 9.94
C LYS A 90 -26.12 -1.05 10.80
N ASP A 91 -25.08 -0.25 10.69
CA ASP A 91 -24.93 1.04 11.37
C ASP A 91 -25.28 0.97 12.86
N GLU A 92 -24.66 0.02 13.56
CA GLU A 92 -24.81 -0.22 15.00
C GLU A 92 -26.20 -0.71 15.44
N ILE A 93 -27.04 -1.13 14.51
CA ILE A 93 -28.38 -1.65 14.77
C ILE A 93 -28.49 -3.09 14.25
N VAL A 94 -29.19 -3.94 15.00
CA VAL A 94 -29.48 -5.32 14.60
C VAL A 94 -30.71 -5.34 13.70
N TYR A 95 -30.61 -6.10 12.61
CA TYR A 95 -31.69 -6.38 11.68
C TYR A 95 -32.04 -7.86 11.74
N LEU A 96 -33.32 -8.18 11.60
CA LEU A 96 -33.86 -9.53 11.51
C LEU A 96 -34.59 -9.68 10.17
N ASP A 97 -34.15 -10.62 9.33
CA ASP A 97 -34.72 -10.86 7.99
C ASP A 97 -34.81 -9.58 7.13
N GLY A 98 -33.86 -8.67 7.31
CA GLY A 98 -33.81 -7.39 6.58
C GLY A 98 -34.58 -6.25 7.23
N GLU A 99 -35.37 -6.51 8.26
CA GLU A 99 -36.13 -5.50 9.01
C GLU A 99 -35.34 -4.98 10.20
N GLN A 100 -35.40 -3.67 10.42
CA GLN A 100 -34.71 -3.02 11.53
C GLN A 100 -35.37 -3.40 12.87
N THR A 101 -34.57 -3.71 13.88
CA THR A 101 -35.06 -3.99 15.24
C THR A 101 -34.70 -2.85 16.21
N ASP A 102 -35.25 -2.88 17.42
CA ASP A 102 -34.88 -1.95 18.50
C ASP A 102 -33.53 -2.30 19.15
N LEU A 103 -32.96 -3.47 18.85
CA LEU A 103 -31.73 -3.95 19.47
C LEU A 103 -30.50 -3.23 18.89
N LYS A 104 -29.91 -2.36 19.69
CA LYS A 104 -28.71 -1.59 19.35
C LYS A 104 -27.42 -2.28 19.77
N TRP A 105 -26.30 -1.83 19.21
CA TRP A 105 -24.96 -2.31 19.50
C TRP A 105 -24.66 -2.37 21.00
N GLU A 106 -24.90 -1.29 21.75
CA GLU A 106 -24.60 -1.24 23.19
C GLU A 106 -25.36 -2.31 23.98
N GLU A 107 -26.64 -2.49 23.66
CA GLU A 107 -27.48 -3.46 24.33
C GLU A 107 -27.07 -4.89 23.97
N LEU A 108 -26.71 -5.13 22.70
CA LEU A 108 -26.20 -6.41 22.24
C LEU A 108 -24.88 -6.78 22.96
N ILE A 109 -23.93 -5.85 23.02
CA ILE A 109 -22.64 -6.03 23.71
C ILE A 109 -22.86 -6.26 25.20
N ARG A 110 -23.72 -5.45 25.85
CA ARG A 110 -24.05 -5.60 27.27
C ARG A 110 -24.65 -6.97 27.55
N THR A 111 -25.59 -7.42 26.72
CA THR A 111 -26.26 -8.71 26.88
C THR A 111 -25.29 -9.87 26.66
N ALA A 112 -24.42 -9.77 25.65
CA ALA A 112 -23.36 -10.76 25.42
C ALA A 112 -22.44 -10.90 26.65
N ASN A 113 -22.03 -9.79 27.25
CA ASN A 113 -21.22 -9.79 28.46
C ASN A 113 -21.95 -10.42 29.66
N LEU A 114 -23.21 -10.04 29.91
CA LEU A 114 -24.03 -10.62 30.99
C LEU A 114 -24.22 -12.13 30.81
N ASN A 115 -24.36 -12.59 29.57
CA ASN A 115 -24.47 -14.00 29.21
C ASN A 115 -23.11 -14.73 29.20
N ARG A 116 -22.01 -14.06 29.57
CA ARG A 116 -20.64 -14.60 29.61
C ARG A 116 -20.17 -15.14 28.26
N ILE A 117 -20.62 -14.51 27.18
CA ILE A 117 -20.18 -14.82 25.82
C ILE A 117 -18.86 -14.09 25.55
N SER A 118 -17.87 -14.80 25.02
CA SER A 118 -16.55 -14.22 24.73
C SER A 118 -16.63 -13.13 23.66
N LEU A 119 -16.13 -11.94 23.98
CA LEU A 119 -15.98 -10.78 23.09
C LEU A 119 -14.53 -10.55 22.64
N SER A 120 -13.70 -11.59 22.73
CA SER A 120 -12.31 -11.58 22.28
C SER A 120 -12.08 -12.71 21.28
N SER A 121 -11.30 -12.43 20.24
CA SER A 121 -10.89 -13.43 19.27
C SER A 121 -9.50 -13.13 18.73
N HIS A 122 -8.71 -14.20 18.55
CA HIS A 122 -7.43 -14.18 17.86
C HIS A 122 -7.60 -14.90 16.52
N ALA A 123 -6.97 -14.39 15.47
CA ALA A 123 -7.03 -14.99 14.14
C ALA A 123 -5.68 -14.85 13.43
N PHE A 124 -5.49 -15.71 12.42
CA PHE A 124 -4.26 -15.81 11.66
C PHE A 124 -4.63 -16.06 10.20
N TYR A 125 -3.92 -15.40 9.29
CA TYR A 125 -4.11 -15.57 7.86
C TYR A 125 -2.77 -15.93 7.19
N ALA A 126 -2.79 -17.00 6.41
CA ALA A 126 -1.71 -17.36 5.49
C ALA A 126 -2.29 -17.38 4.08
N THR A 127 -1.63 -16.69 3.15
CA THR A 127 -2.07 -16.62 1.76
C THR A 127 -2.07 -18.02 1.12
N PRO A 128 -3.20 -18.50 0.61
CA PRO A 128 -3.28 -19.84 0.05
C PRO A 128 -2.65 -19.91 -1.35
N GLY A 129 -2.19 -21.10 -1.73
CA GLY A 129 -1.78 -21.40 -3.10
C GLY A 129 -0.44 -20.79 -3.54
N ILE A 130 0.39 -20.34 -2.60
CA ILE A 130 1.75 -19.85 -2.87
C ILE A 130 2.76 -21.00 -2.82
N TYR A 131 3.54 -21.17 -3.88
CA TYR A 131 4.66 -22.12 -3.93
C TYR A 131 5.72 -21.69 -4.95
N PHE A 132 7.00 -21.95 -4.69
CA PHE A 132 8.06 -21.68 -5.64
C PHE A 132 9.22 -22.66 -5.45
N ASP A 133 9.52 -23.45 -6.50
CA ASP A 133 10.68 -24.33 -6.54
C ASP A 133 11.90 -23.51 -7.00
N LYS A 134 12.74 -23.12 -6.04
CA LYS A 134 13.95 -22.33 -6.30
C LYS A 134 14.96 -23.05 -7.19
N SER A 135 14.99 -24.39 -7.18
CA SER A 135 15.96 -25.15 -8.00
C SER A 135 15.62 -25.14 -9.49
N LYS A 136 14.34 -24.92 -9.81
CA LYS A 136 13.81 -24.89 -11.19
C LYS A 136 13.33 -23.52 -11.62
N GLU A 137 13.34 -22.55 -10.71
CA GLU A 137 12.75 -21.22 -10.88
C GLU A 137 11.29 -21.27 -11.37
N LYS A 138 10.52 -22.24 -10.86
CA LYS A 138 9.14 -22.49 -11.30
C LYS A 138 8.17 -22.51 -10.11
N GLY A 139 7.01 -21.89 -10.31
CA GLY A 139 5.88 -21.98 -9.39
C GLY A 139 4.98 -20.76 -9.45
N LYS A 140 4.21 -20.56 -8.39
CA LYS A 140 3.34 -19.40 -8.15
C LYS A 140 3.78 -18.68 -6.87
N PRO A 141 4.84 -17.83 -6.94
CA PRO A 141 5.36 -17.14 -5.76
C PRO A 141 4.46 -15.98 -5.29
N PHE A 142 3.60 -15.45 -6.16
CA PHE A 142 2.74 -14.31 -5.88
C PHE A 142 1.25 -14.67 -5.97
N ALA A 143 0.44 -14.08 -5.08
CA ALA A 143 -1.00 -14.30 -5.05
C ALA A 143 -1.70 -13.65 -6.26
N TYR A 144 -1.25 -12.45 -6.60
CA TYR A 144 -1.72 -11.63 -7.71
C TYR A 144 -0.60 -10.66 -8.12
N HIS A 145 -0.79 -9.96 -9.22
CA HIS A 145 0.10 -8.90 -9.69
C HIS A 145 -0.61 -7.55 -9.70
N VAL A 146 0.17 -6.50 -9.47
CA VAL A 146 -0.24 -5.10 -9.55
C VAL A 146 0.33 -4.54 -10.85
N TYR A 147 -0.48 -3.81 -11.59
CA TYR A 147 -0.12 -3.24 -12.88
C TYR A 147 -0.32 -1.74 -12.89
N GLY A 148 0.16 -1.11 -13.94
CA GLY A 148 -0.21 0.24 -14.30
C GLY A 148 0.75 0.79 -15.34
N THR A 149 0.49 2.02 -15.76
CA THR A 149 1.29 2.70 -16.77
C THR A 149 1.47 4.16 -16.38
N ALA A 150 2.58 4.75 -16.81
CA ALA A 150 2.88 6.15 -16.56
C ALA A 150 3.37 6.83 -17.84
N ILE A 151 2.98 8.08 -18.02
CA ILE A 151 3.59 9.02 -18.98
C ILE A 151 4.34 10.06 -18.16
N ILE A 152 5.61 10.26 -18.52
CA ILE A 152 6.50 11.19 -17.82
C ILE A 152 7.09 12.15 -18.85
N GLU A 153 6.93 13.44 -18.60
CA GLU A 153 7.48 14.52 -19.43
C GLU A 153 8.66 15.16 -18.72
N ALA A 154 9.72 15.44 -19.48
CA ALA A 154 10.93 16.08 -18.95
C ALA A 154 11.52 17.07 -19.95
N THR A 155 11.92 18.23 -19.43
CA THR A 155 12.64 19.27 -20.17
C THR A 155 14.12 19.23 -19.80
N LEU A 156 14.98 19.21 -20.81
CA LEU A 156 16.44 19.16 -20.65
C LEU A 156 17.10 20.44 -21.18
N ASP A 157 17.86 21.11 -20.32
CA ASP A 157 18.83 22.13 -20.75
C ASP A 157 20.09 21.42 -21.28
N CYS A 158 20.19 21.34 -22.60
CA CYS A 158 21.28 20.63 -23.26
C CYS A 158 22.64 21.33 -23.15
N LEU A 159 22.71 22.60 -22.73
CA LEU A 159 23.96 23.31 -22.52
C LEU A 159 24.51 23.08 -21.11
N ARG A 160 23.62 22.94 -20.12
CA ARG A 160 23.98 22.79 -18.70
C ARG A 160 23.88 21.36 -18.19
N GLY A 161 23.19 20.49 -18.92
CA GLY A 161 22.89 19.10 -18.51
C GLY A 161 21.87 18.99 -17.37
N ILE A 162 21.29 20.11 -16.91
CA ILE A 162 20.23 20.12 -15.91
C ILE A 162 18.88 19.85 -16.58
N TYR A 163 17.96 19.22 -15.85
CA TYR A 163 16.63 18.91 -16.34
C TYR A 163 15.58 19.19 -15.27
N LYS A 164 14.34 19.24 -15.73
CA LYS A 164 13.15 19.25 -14.89
C LYS A 164 12.23 18.13 -15.35
N ILE A 165 11.68 17.37 -14.40
CA ILE A 165 10.52 16.51 -14.68
C ILE A 165 9.30 17.43 -14.61
N ASP A 166 8.57 17.55 -15.71
CA ASP A 166 7.49 18.53 -15.84
C ASP A 166 6.18 17.97 -15.31
N SER A 167 5.86 16.73 -15.67
CA SER A 167 4.63 16.06 -15.23
C SER A 167 4.79 14.54 -15.19
N VAL A 168 4.00 13.90 -14.33
CA VAL A 168 3.81 12.45 -14.27
C VAL A 168 2.31 12.16 -14.27
N LYS A 169 1.84 11.42 -15.27
CA LYS A 169 0.44 10.95 -15.34
C LYS A 169 0.42 9.44 -15.26
N VAL A 170 -0.31 8.89 -14.30
CA VAL A 170 -0.29 7.47 -13.97
C VAL A 170 -1.70 6.90 -13.94
N VAL A 171 -1.91 5.76 -14.58
CA VAL A 171 -3.04 4.87 -14.28
C VAL A 171 -2.49 3.67 -13.51
N HIS A 172 -2.90 3.50 -12.26
CA HIS A 172 -2.40 2.46 -11.37
C HIS A 172 -3.50 1.50 -10.91
N ASP A 173 -3.19 0.22 -10.82
CA ASP A 173 -4.12 -0.84 -10.45
C ASP A 173 -4.20 -1.04 -8.93
N PHE A 174 -5.07 -0.27 -8.28
CA PHE A 174 -5.33 -0.38 -6.84
C PHE A 174 -6.29 -1.52 -6.48
N GLY A 175 -6.83 -2.25 -7.46
CA GLY A 175 -8.05 -3.03 -7.29
C GLY A 175 -9.19 -2.15 -6.79
N LYS A 176 -10.03 -2.69 -5.91
CA LYS A 176 -11.02 -1.89 -5.18
C LYS A 176 -10.35 -1.21 -3.98
N SER A 177 -9.85 0.01 -4.21
CA SER A 177 -9.20 0.81 -3.18
C SER A 177 -10.06 0.91 -1.92
N PHE A 178 -9.40 0.74 -0.79
CA PHE A 178 -10.03 0.75 0.52
C PHE A 178 -10.05 2.13 1.15
N ASN A 179 -9.00 2.92 0.89
CA ASN A 179 -8.90 4.32 1.28
C ASN A 179 -8.19 5.08 0.15
N PRO A 180 -8.95 5.68 -0.80
CA PRO A 180 -8.37 6.32 -1.98
C PRO A 180 -7.42 7.47 -1.65
N ILE A 181 -7.61 8.15 -0.53
CA ILE A 181 -6.74 9.25 -0.09
C ILE A 181 -5.37 8.70 0.32
N ILE A 182 -5.34 7.65 1.14
CA ILE A 182 -4.08 7.00 1.54
C ILE A 182 -3.39 6.36 0.34
N ASP A 183 -4.16 5.68 -0.51
CA ASP A 183 -3.62 4.98 -1.68
C ASP A 183 -3.02 5.96 -2.71
N ARG A 184 -3.67 7.12 -2.92
CA ARG A 184 -3.12 8.21 -3.74
C ARG A 184 -1.84 8.78 -3.16
N GLY A 185 -1.83 9.10 -1.86
CA GLY A 185 -0.63 9.63 -1.20
C GLY A 185 0.54 8.64 -1.21
N GLN A 186 0.27 7.33 -1.11
CA GLN A 186 1.29 6.29 -1.28
C GLN A 186 1.85 6.27 -2.70
N ALA A 187 0.98 6.36 -3.72
CA ALA A 187 1.42 6.40 -5.11
C ALA A 187 2.28 7.65 -5.39
N GLU A 188 1.83 8.83 -4.98
CA GLU A 188 2.56 10.09 -5.16
C GLU A 188 3.94 10.04 -4.48
N GLY A 189 4.00 9.62 -3.21
CA GLY A 189 5.27 9.52 -2.48
C GLY A 189 6.23 8.51 -3.11
N ALA A 190 5.74 7.34 -3.51
CA ALA A 190 6.56 6.32 -4.14
C ALA A 190 7.04 6.74 -5.54
N ILE A 191 6.21 7.43 -6.33
CA ILE A 191 6.62 8.00 -7.63
C ILE A 191 7.77 9.00 -7.43
N VAL A 192 7.64 9.94 -6.50
CA VAL A 192 8.70 10.93 -6.21
C VAL A 192 9.98 10.24 -5.76
N GLN A 193 9.87 9.25 -4.87
CA GLN A 193 11.02 8.47 -4.40
C GLN A 193 11.69 7.70 -5.55
N GLY A 194 10.91 7.09 -6.45
CA GLY A 194 11.43 6.41 -7.62
C GLY A 194 12.11 7.36 -8.60
N LEU A 195 11.56 8.56 -8.80
CA LEU A 195 12.19 9.60 -9.61
C LEU A 195 13.54 9.99 -9.00
N GLY A 196 13.60 10.21 -7.69
CA GLY A 196 14.84 10.48 -6.95
C GLY A 196 15.91 9.42 -7.20
N TRP A 197 15.57 8.16 -6.93
CA TRP A 197 16.41 6.98 -7.17
C TRP A 197 17.01 6.95 -8.58
N MET A 198 16.20 7.26 -9.59
CA MET A 198 16.63 7.14 -10.98
C MET A 198 17.37 8.37 -11.52
N THR A 199 17.37 9.49 -10.80
CA THR A 199 17.81 10.79 -11.35
C THR A 199 18.87 11.50 -10.50
N ILE A 200 18.68 11.65 -9.18
CA ILE A 200 19.50 12.54 -8.34
C ILE A 200 20.11 11.88 -7.10
N GLU A 201 19.57 10.72 -6.68
CA GLU A 201 20.04 10.00 -5.49
C GLU A 201 21.25 9.12 -5.81
N ASP A 202 22.46 9.70 -5.75
CA ASP A 202 23.71 9.00 -6.04
C ASP A 202 24.46 8.59 -4.76
N VAL A 203 24.82 7.31 -4.65
CA VAL A 203 25.56 6.75 -3.51
C VAL A 203 27.03 6.65 -3.89
N MET A 204 27.84 7.56 -3.35
CA MET A 204 29.26 7.66 -3.72
C MET A 204 30.18 7.18 -2.62
N HIS A 205 31.21 6.42 -2.98
CA HIS A 205 32.28 5.99 -2.08
C HIS A 205 33.62 6.51 -2.60
N ASP A 206 34.56 6.76 -1.70
CA ASP A 206 35.96 7.01 -2.08
C ASP A 206 36.69 5.70 -2.43
N GLU A 207 37.93 5.83 -2.91
CA GLU A 207 38.80 4.68 -3.29
C GLU A 207 39.08 3.72 -2.13
N LYS A 208 38.85 4.15 -0.88
CA LYS A 208 39.05 3.34 0.34
C LYS A 208 37.74 2.73 0.83
N GLY A 209 36.62 2.94 0.14
CA GLY A 209 35.31 2.43 0.49
C GLY A 209 34.57 3.27 1.55
N LYS A 210 35.00 4.51 1.84
CA LYS A 210 34.26 5.41 2.72
C LYS A 210 33.07 6.01 1.96
N LEU A 211 31.87 5.92 2.54
CA LEU A 211 30.68 6.59 2.03
C LEU A 211 30.87 8.12 2.09
N LEU A 212 30.76 8.79 0.94
CA LEU A 212 30.89 10.24 0.78
C LEU A 212 29.52 10.95 0.89
N THR A 213 28.46 10.24 0.53
CA THR A 213 27.08 10.73 0.54
C THR A 213 26.35 10.20 1.78
N ASP A 214 26.89 10.47 2.97
CA ASP A 214 26.45 9.96 4.27
C ASP A 214 25.51 10.93 5.05
N SER A 215 25.10 12.03 4.42
CA SER A 215 24.21 13.04 5.03
C SER A 215 23.21 13.58 4.00
N LEU A 216 22.11 14.17 4.45
CA LEU A 216 21.15 14.87 3.56
C LEU A 216 21.75 16.09 2.84
N SER A 217 22.91 16.57 3.30
CA SER A 217 23.64 17.67 2.63
C SER A 217 24.40 17.17 1.40
N THR A 218 24.81 15.90 1.39
CA THR A 218 25.62 15.28 0.33
C THR A 218 24.84 14.27 -0.51
N TYR A 219 23.85 13.59 0.06
CA TYR A 219 22.89 12.73 -0.62
C TYR A 219 21.59 13.50 -0.91
N LYS A 220 21.27 13.71 -2.19
CA LYS A 220 20.17 14.59 -2.62
C LYS A 220 18.90 13.79 -2.86
N VAL A 221 18.02 13.79 -1.85
CA VAL A 221 16.64 13.33 -2.01
C VAL A 221 15.79 14.37 -2.74
N PRO A 222 14.72 13.95 -3.44
CA PRO A 222 13.69 14.84 -3.96
C PRO A 222 13.18 15.83 -2.92
N ASP A 223 13.21 17.12 -3.23
CA ASP A 223 12.56 18.16 -2.44
C ASP A 223 11.28 18.66 -3.13
N ILE A 224 10.64 19.67 -2.54
CA ILE A 224 9.40 20.24 -3.09
C ILE A 224 9.60 20.94 -4.45
N TYR A 225 10.82 21.39 -4.77
CA TYR A 225 11.12 22.04 -6.04
C TYR A 225 11.46 21.04 -7.15
N PHE A 226 11.97 19.87 -6.77
CA PHE A 226 12.13 18.72 -7.66
C PHE A 226 10.77 18.09 -8.03
N THR A 227 9.81 18.10 -7.11
CA THR A 227 8.57 17.34 -7.23
C THR A 227 7.72 17.86 -8.41
N PRO A 228 7.43 17.03 -9.43
CA PRO A 228 6.61 17.44 -10.57
C PRO A 228 5.13 17.50 -10.22
N GLU A 229 4.30 17.98 -11.14
CA GLU A 229 2.86 17.74 -11.05
C GLU A 229 2.59 16.24 -11.26
N ILE A 230 1.88 15.60 -10.32
CA ILE A 230 1.59 14.16 -10.35
C ILE A 230 0.08 13.97 -10.39
N GLU A 231 -0.38 13.30 -11.44
CA GLU A 231 -1.77 12.90 -11.61
C GLU A 231 -1.87 11.37 -11.52
N VAL A 232 -2.57 10.89 -10.51
CA VAL A 232 -2.81 9.45 -10.31
C VAL A 232 -4.28 9.12 -10.54
N GLU A 233 -4.55 8.29 -11.53
CA GLU A 233 -5.84 7.68 -11.82
C GLU A 233 -5.87 6.22 -11.36
N PHE A 234 -7.05 5.80 -10.91
CA PHE A 234 -7.27 4.45 -10.42
C PHE A 234 -7.79 3.62 -11.60
N LEU A 235 -7.16 2.48 -11.88
CA LEU A 235 -7.62 1.58 -12.92
C LEU A 235 -9.05 1.10 -12.61
N GLU A 236 -9.97 1.33 -13.54
CA GLU A 236 -11.35 0.91 -13.37
C GLU A 236 -11.51 -0.61 -13.51
N ASN A 237 -12.53 -1.16 -12.86
CA ASN A 237 -12.95 -2.57 -12.99
C ASN A 237 -11.84 -3.60 -12.69
N SER A 238 -10.87 -3.28 -11.83
CA SER A 238 -9.71 -4.14 -11.54
C SER A 238 -9.80 -4.91 -10.22
N GLU A 239 -11.02 -5.18 -9.75
CA GLU A 239 -11.28 -5.87 -8.48
C GLU A 239 -10.45 -7.16 -8.33
N ASN A 240 -9.83 -7.36 -7.16
CA ASN A 240 -8.98 -8.51 -6.88
C ASN A 240 -9.65 -9.49 -5.90
N PRO A 241 -10.20 -10.63 -6.33
CA PRO A 241 -10.92 -11.55 -5.45
C PRO A 241 -10.12 -12.03 -4.22
N MET A 242 -8.79 -12.03 -4.31
CA MET A 242 -7.89 -12.46 -3.22
C MET A 242 -7.66 -11.38 -2.17
N GLY A 243 -7.73 -10.12 -2.55
CA GLY A 243 -7.44 -8.98 -1.68
C GLY A 243 -8.48 -8.78 -0.58
N ILE A 244 -8.09 -8.09 0.49
CA ILE A 244 -9.05 -7.65 1.50
C ILE A 244 -10.02 -6.65 0.86
N PHE A 245 -11.34 -6.91 0.95
CA PHE A 245 -12.37 -6.14 0.23
C PHE A 245 -12.11 -5.88 -1.27
N LYS A 246 -11.43 -6.82 -1.92
CA LYS A 246 -11.06 -6.76 -3.33
C LYS A 246 -9.97 -5.73 -3.71
N SER A 247 -9.19 -5.25 -2.74
CA SER A 247 -8.06 -4.33 -2.94
C SER A 247 -6.82 -5.00 -3.53
N LYS A 248 -5.85 -4.20 -3.94
CA LYS A 248 -4.48 -4.63 -4.23
C LYS A 248 -3.46 -3.85 -3.40
N ALA A 249 -2.28 -4.44 -3.26
CA ALA A 249 -1.12 -3.86 -2.60
C ALA A 249 -0.60 -2.62 -3.34
N ILE A 250 -0.14 -1.60 -2.59
CA ILE A 250 0.27 -0.29 -3.13
C ILE A 250 1.62 0.23 -2.64
N GLY A 251 2.21 -0.35 -1.59
CA GLY A 251 3.39 0.24 -0.93
C GLY A 251 4.61 0.39 -1.84
N GLU A 252 4.96 -0.66 -2.58
CA GLU A 252 6.14 -0.70 -3.46
C GLU A 252 5.82 -0.51 -4.95
N PRO A 253 4.69 -1.00 -5.53
CA PRO A 253 4.50 -0.98 -6.98
C PRO A 253 4.68 0.39 -7.67
N PRO A 254 4.19 1.53 -7.13
CA PRO A 254 4.34 2.82 -7.79
C PRO A 254 5.77 3.37 -7.81
N PHE A 255 6.67 2.86 -6.95
CA PHE A 255 8.09 3.25 -6.94
C PHE A 255 8.74 3.00 -8.31
N MET A 256 8.30 1.95 -9.00
CA MET A 256 8.85 1.54 -10.29
C MET A 256 8.61 2.56 -11.41
N TYR A 257 7.65 3.49 -11.26
CA TYR A 257 7.42 4.55 -12.25
C TYR A 257 8.60 5.51 -12.37
N GLY A 258 9.46 5.59 -11.35
CA GLY A 258 10.72 6.32 -11.40
C GLY A 258 11.61 5.98 -12.59
N ILE A 259 11.57 4.72 -13.05
CA ILE A 259 12.30 4.25 -14.24
C ILE A 259 11.93 5.08 -15.49
N GLY A 260 10.67 5.50 -15.59
CA GLY A 260 10.23 6.36 -16.69
C GLY A 260 10.90 7.74 -16.67
N GLY A 261 11.25 8.29 -15.50
CA GLY A 261 11.99 9.55 -15.39
C GLY A 261 13.37 9.47 -16.04
N TYR A 262 14.09 8.36 -15.81
CA TYR A 262 15.36 8.08 -16.49
C TYR A 262 15.19 8.08 -18.01
N PHE A 263 14.17 7.36 -18.52
CA PHE A 263 13.94 7.26 -19.96
C PHE A 263 13.43 8.56 -20.58
N ALA A 264 12.66 9.37 -19.85
CA ALA A 264 12.21 10.69 -20.32
C ALA A 264 13.40 11.61 -20.57
N ILE A 265 14.35 11.67 -19.63
CA ILE A 265 15.60 12.45 -19.78
C ILE A 265 16.45 11.89 -20.92
N LEU A 266 16.62 10.57 -20.98
CA LEU A 266 17.37 9.92 -22.05
C LEU A 266 16.77 10.21 -23.44
N ASN A 267 15.44 10.23 -23.55
CA ASN A 267 14.74 10.58 -24.79
C ASN A 267 14.97 12.05 -25.16
N ALA A 268 14.96 12.97 -24.19
CA ALA A 268 15.31 14.37 -24.43
C ALA A 268 16.76 14.53 -24.92
N MET A 269 17.71 13.77 -24.36
CA MET A 269 19.10 13.74 -24.83
C MET A 269 19.20 13.22 -26.28
N LYS A 270 18.46 12.16 -26.63
CA LYS A 270 18.40 11.61 -27.99
C LYS A 270 17.73 12.56 -28.98
N ALA A 271 16.75 13.34 -28.55
CA ALA A 271 16.16 14.38 -29.38
C ALA A 271 17.18 15.48 -29.73
N TYR A 272 18.06 15.84 -28.79
CA TYR A 272 19.13 16.82 -29.02
C TYR A 272 20.31 16.25 -29.82
N ARG A 273 20.69 14.98 -29.61
CA ARG A 273 21.73 14.28 -30.41
C ARG A 273 21.17 13.03 -31.10
N PRO A 274 20.42 13.20 -32.20
CA PRO A 274 19.87 12.06 -32.94
C PRO A 274 20.97 11.10 -33.40
N GLY A 275 20.75 9.80 -33.19
CA GLY A 275 21.69 8.75 -33.59
C GLY A 275 22.90 8.53 -32.68
N TYR A 276 23.09 9.35 -31.64
CA TYR A 276 24.12 9.11 -30.64
C TYR A 276 23.64 8.05 -29.62
N GLU A 277 24.48 7.04 -29.37
CA GLU A 277 24.19 6.00 -28.40
C GLU A 277 24.68 6.44 -27.00
N PHE A 278 23.72 6.65 -26.10
CA PHE A 278 24.01 7.00 -24.71
C PHE A 278 23.99 5.74 -23.84
N ASN A 279 25.11 5.47 -23.16
CA ASN A 279 25.23 4.42 -22.14
C ASN A 279 25.52 5.06 -20.78
N ILE A 280 24.46 5.38 -20.05
CA ILE A 280 24.55 6.12 -18.78
C ILE A 280 23.98 5.22 -17.67
N PRO A 281 24.74 4.89 -16.62
CA PRO A 281 24.18 4.18 -15.48
C PRO A 281 23.26 5.10 -14.69
N ALA A 282 22.19 4.53 -14.11
CA ALA A 282 21.39 5.23 -13.12
C ALA A 282 22.23 5.51 -11.84
N PRO A 283 21.95 6.59 -11.10
CA PRO A 283 21.04 7.69 -11.46
C PRO A 283 21.55 8.55 -12.65
N ILE A 284 20.65 9.11 -13.45
CA ILE A 284 21.00 10.02 -14.57
C ILE A 284 21.22 11.46 -14.08
N THR A 285 22.26 11.66 -13.27
CA THR A 285 22.54 12.98 -12.66
C THR A 285 22.84 14.05 -13.70
N PRO A 286 22.64 15.35 -13.40
CA PRO A 286 22.98 16.44 -14.32
C PRO A 286 24.43 16.41 -14.83
N GLU A 287 25.37 16.01 -13.98
CA GLU A 287 26.78 15.82 -14.37
C GLU A 287 26.92 14.72 -15.42
N ARG A 288 26.33 13.54 -15.19
CA ARG A 288 26.38 12.41 -16.14
C ARG A 288 25.70 12.77 -17.46
N VAL A 289 24.59 13.53 -17.42
CA VAL A 289 23.93 14.07 -18.60
C VAL A 289 24.88 14.99 -19.37
N LEU A 290 25.45 16.00 -18.72
CA LEU A 290 26.33 16.97 -19.36
C LEU A 290 27.54 16.31 -20.02
N LEU A 291 28.24 15.45 -19.28
CA LEU A 291 29.44 14.75 -19.77
C LEU A 291 29.11 13.82 -20.95
N SER A 292 27.91 13.23 -20.95
CA SER A 292 27.47 12.36 -22.05
C SER A 292 27.02 13.13 -23.28
N LEU A 293 26.46 14.34 -23.11
CA LEU A 293 26.13 15.22 -24.23
C LEU A 293 27.39 15.73 -24.94
N TYR A 294 28.49 15.93 -24.21
CA TYR A 294 29.76 16.47 -24.72
C TYR A 294 30.95 15.58 -24.34
N PRO A 295 31.04 14.35 -24.88
CA PRO A 295 32.18 13.47 -24.62
C PRO A 295 33.47 14.16 -25.09
N LYS A 296 34.55 14.00 -24.33
CA LYS A 296 35.87 14.44 -24.79
C LYS A 296 36.28 13.55 -25.97
N ASN A 297 36.54 14.17 -27.12
CA ASN A 297 37.17 13.53 -28.28
C ASN A 297 38.56 13.00 -27.93
#